data_AF-A0A7V6B772-F1
#
_entry.id   AF-A0A7V6B772-F1
#
_cell.length_a   1.000
_cell.length_b   1.000
_cell.length_c   1.000
_cell.angle_alpha   90.00
_cell.angle_beta   90.00
_cell.angle_gamma   90.00
#
_symmetry.space_group_name_H-M   'P 1'
#
loop_
_entity.id
_entity.type
_entity.pdbx_description
1 polymer ?
#
loop_
_entity_poly.entity_id
_entity_poly.type
_entity_poly.pdbx_seq_one_letter_code
_entity_poly.pdbx_strand_id
1 'polypeptide(L)'
;MTLESEIKALEEQKENLIKRVRKIKDEVVPILAEDLALFPERELRRRFLNNKRFAESLDENTIRAIKKEALEKGASISKKVIALMQEEDRWLAGVRFEGIGKSFAENTVLWEPTQMACDVVKELLVSFGFPDTDSPVEYKMPTWFIKGKYLPSFAEKYWATIAELKEVSQRIQESTEALGREALAKKWDSVKPD
;
A
#
# COMPACT_ATOMS: atom_id res chain seq x y z
N MET A 1 -15.17 26.30 -24.91
CA MET A 1 -14.75 24.89 -24.72
C MET A 1 -16.04 24.09 -24.67
N THR A 2 -16.20 23.03 -25.48
CA THR A 2 -17.39 22.16 -25.42
C THR A 2 -17.24 21.16 -24.27
N LEU A 3 -18.35 20.63 -23.73
CA LEU A 3 -18.31 19.59 -22.69
C LEU A 3 -17.48 18.38 -23.13
N GLU A 4 -17.57 17.99 -24.40
CA GLU A 4 -16.75 16.90 -24.97
C GLU A 4 -15.24 17.21 -24.91
N SER A 5 -14.83 18.45 -25.22
CA SER A 5 -13.44 18.87 -25.13
C SER A 5 -12.94 18.95 -23.67
N GLU A 6 -13.82 19.28 -22.73
CA GLU A 6 -13.49 19.27 -21.29
C GLU A 6 -13.32 17.83 -20.78
N ILE A 7 -14.25 16.92 -21.11
CA ILE A 7 -14.16 15.50 -20.75
C ILE A 7 -12.86 14.90 -21.27
N LYS A 8 -12.49 15.19 -22.53
CA LYS A 8 -11.24 14.71 -23.10
C LYS A 8 -10.01 15.21 -22.32
N ALA A 9 -9.98 16.50 -21.95
CA ALA A 9 -8.89 17.07 -21.17
C ALA A 9 -8.79 16.44 -19.77
N LEU A 10 -9.93 16.15 -19.13
CA LEU A 10 -9.97 15.48 -17.82
C LEU A 10 -9.51 14.02 -17.91
N GLU A 11 -9.86 13.27 -18.96
CA GLU A 11 -9.36 11.91 -19.18
C GLU A 11 -7.84 11.90 -19.41
N GLU A 12 -7.30 12.86 -20.17
CA GLU A 12 -5.84 13.02 -20.31
C GLU A 12 -5.16 13.33 -18.96
N GLN A 13 -5.79 14.16 -18.12
CA GLN A 13 -5.30 14.44 -16.76
C GLN A 13 -5.33 13.20 -15.88
N LYS A 14 -6.42 12.43 -15.90
CA LYS A 14 -6.58 11.15 -15.17
C LYS A 14 -5.49 10.15 -15.55
N GLU A 15 -5.23 9.96 -16.84
CA GLU A 15 -4.14 9.10 -17.32
C GLU A 15 -2.77 9.56 -16.82
N ASN A 16 -2.53 10.87 -16.77
CA ASN A 16 -1.28 11.41 -16.21
C ASN A 16 -1.15 11.16 -14.70
N LEU A 17 -2.25 11.23 -13.95
CA LEU A 17 -2.28 10.92 -12.52
C LEU A 17 -2.02 9.43 -12.27
N ILE A 18 -2.62 8.54 -13.06
CA ILE A 18 -2.35 7.09 -12.99
C ILE A 18 -0.85 6.82 -13.26
N LYS A 19 -0.25 7.47 -14.26
CA LYS A 19 1.20 7.37 -14.51
C LYS A 19 2.04 7.86 -13.33
N ARG A 20 1.60 8.90 -12.60
CA ARG A 20 2.29 9.36 -11.37
C ARG A 20 2.19 8.32 -10.26
N VAL A 21 1.03 7.70 -10.05
CA VAL A 21 0.86 6.60 -9.09
C VAL A 21 1.79 5.43 -9.43
N ARG A 22 1.90 5.05 -10.72
CA ARG A 22 2.84 4.01 -11.19
C ARG A 22 4.29 4.37 -10.85
N LYS A 23 4.72 5.60 -11.08
CA LYS A 23 6.07 6.06 -10.71
C LYS A 23 6.34 5.95 -9.21
N ILE A 24 5.36 6.33 -8.37
CA ILE A 24 5.48 6.18 -6.92
C ILE A 24 5.61 4.70 -6.54
N LYS A 25 4.77 3.82 -7.12
CA LYS A 25 4.87 2.37 -6.94
C LYS A 25 6.28 1.87 -7.27
N ASP A 26 6.79 2.21 -8.44
CA ASP A 26 8.09 1.73 -8.93
C ASP A 26 9.25 2.18 -8.03
N GLU A 27 9.14 3.35 -7.37
CA GLU A 27 10.11 3.81 -6.38
C GLU A 27 9.93 3.15 -5.00
N VAL A 28 8.68 2.94 -4.55
CA VAL A 28 8.37 2.46 -3.20
C VAL A 28 8.53 0.96 -3.05
N VAL A 29 8.14 0.18 -4.06
CA VAL A 29 8.15 -1.28 -3.99
C VAL A 29 9.55 -1.85 -3.68
N PRO A 30 10.65 -1.41 -4.33
CA PRO A 30 11.99 -1.88 -3.97
C PRO A 30 12.38 -1.57 -2.51
N ILE A 31 11.95 -0.42 -1.99
CA ILE A 31 12.22 -0.01 -0.60
C ILE A 31 11.50 -0.93 0.37
N LEU A 32 10.22 -1.19 0.13
CA LEU A 32 9.43 -2.11 0.95
C LEU A 32 9.96 -3.55 0.87
N ALA A 33 10.45 -3.98 -0.29
CA ALA A 33 10.98 -5.33 -0.46
C ALA A 33 12.16 -5.60 0.48
N GLU A 34 13.06 -4.62 0.60
CA GLU A 34 14.22 -4.71 1.51
C GLU A 34 13.80 -4.70 2.97
N ASP A 35 12.86 -3.82 3.32
CA ASP A 35 12.39 -3.68 4.69
C ASP A 35 11.64 -4.92 5.16
N LEU A 36 10.72 -5.43 4.33
CA LEU A 36 9.96 -6.66 4.59
C LEU A 36 10.87 -7.89 4.69
N ALA A 37 11.95 -7.95 3.91
CA ALA A 37 12.90 -9.06 3.98
C ALA A 37 13.58 -9.14 5.34
N LEU A 38 13.79 -7.99 6.00
CA LEU A 38 14.41 -7.89 7.32
C LEU A 38 13.39 -7.81 8.46
N PHE A 39 12.10 -7.69 8.17
CA PHE A 39 11.08 -7.50 9.19
C PHE A 39 11.05 -8.65 10.21
N PRO A 40 11.05 -9.94 9.81
CA PRO A 40 11.00 -11.01 10.80
C PRO A 40 12.19 -11.02 11.77
N GLU A 41 13.41 -10.82 11.26
CA GLU A 41 14.60 -10.77 12.13
C GLU A 41 14.51 -9.60 13.13
N ARG A 42 14.13 -8.41 12.67
CA ARG A 42 14.04 -7.23 13.52
C ARG A 42 12.99 -7.40 14.61
N GLU A 43 11.85 -7.98 14.28
CA GLU A 43 10.75 -8.20 15.23
C GLU A 43 11.10 -9.27 16.26
N LEU A 44 11.70 -10.39 15.85
CA LEU A 44 12.21 -11.40 16.79
C LEU A 44 13.32 -10.83 17.68
N ARG A 45 14.24 -10.04 17.11
CA ARG A 45 15.29 -9.36 17.87
C ARG A 45 14.71 -8.41 18.91
N ARG A 46 13.71 -7.60 18.55
CA ARG A 46 13.02 -6.69 19.48
C ARG A 46 12.45 -7.46 20.67
N ARG A 47 11.76 -8.58 20.41
CA ARG A 47 11.15 -9.41 21.45
C ARG A 47 12.19 -10.16 22.29
N PHE A 48 13.28 -10.63 21.68
CA PHE A 48 14.40 -11.26 22.37
C PHE A 48 15.03 -10.30 23.39
N LEU A 49 15.31 -9.06 22.96
CA LEU A 49 15.91 -8.03 23.83
C LEU A 49 14.98 -7.58 24.96
N ASN A 50 13.65 -7.67 24.76
CA ASN A 50 12.66 -7.31 25.77
C ASN A 50 12.38 -8.45 26.77
N ASN A 51 12.86 -9.66 26.53
CA ASN A 51 12.61 -10.84 27.39
C ASN A 51 13.93 -11.40 27.94
N LYS A 52 14.52 -10.70 28.93
CA LYS A 52 15.83 -11.04 29.51
C LYS A 52 15.99 -12.51 29.90
N ARG A 53 15.03 -13.09 30.64
CA ARG A 53 15.10 -14.49 31.08
C ARG A 53 15.12 -15.48 29.91
N PHE A 54 14.33 -15.22 28.88
CA PHE A 54 14.34 -16.03 27.66
C PHE A 54 15.68 -15.88 26.94
N ALA A 55 16.17 -14.65 26.77
CA ALA A 55 17.45 -14.38 26.14
C ALA A 55 18.64 -15.07 26.83
N GLU A 56 18.65 -15.07 28.16
CA GLU A 56 19.69 -15.74 28.97
C GLU A 56 19.60 -17.28 28.91
N SER A 57 18.44 -17.84 28.55
CA SER A 57 18.22 -19.28 28.44
C SER A 57 18.69 -19.89 27.12
N LEU A 58 18.90 -19.07 26.08
CA LEU A 58 19.30 -19.55 24.76
C LEU A 58 20.81 -19.56 24.60
N ASP A 59 21.35 -20.64 24.03
CA ASP A 59 22.74 -20.70 23.62
C ASP A 59 22.99 -19.98 22.28
N GLU A 60 24.26 -19.72 21.97
CA GLU A 60 24.66 -19.03 20.74
C GLU A 60 24.23 -19.73 19.46
N ASN A 61 24.23 -21.07 19.43
CA ASN A 61 23.85 -21.84 18.24
C ASN A 61 22.36 -21.67 17.95
N THR A 62 21.53 -21.67 18.98
CA THR A 62 20.10 -21.41 18.89
C THR A 62 19.84 -19.98 18.40
N ILE A 63 20.55 -18.99 18.93
CA ILE A 63 20.45 -17.60 18.46
C ILE A 63 20.84 -17.48 16.98
N ARG A 64 21.89 -18.18 16.54
CA ARG A 64 22.29 -18.21 15.12
C ARG A 64 21.23 -18.87 14.24
N ALA A 65 20.61 -19.96 14.70
CA ALA A 65 19.53 -20.64 13.99
C ALA A 65 18.30 -19.73 13.81
N ILE A 66 17.87 -19.05 14.89
CA ILE A 66 16.77 -18.07 14.85
C ILE A 66 17.01 -17.00 13.80
N LYS A 67 18.20 -16.36 13.83
CA LYS A 67 18.54 -15.29 12.88
C LYS A 67 18.55 -15.80 11.44
N LYS A 68 19.15 -16.97 11.20
CA LYS A 68 19.22 -17.57 9.87
C LYS A 68 17.82 -17.84 9.32
N GLU A 69 16.98 -18.54 10.09
CA GLU A 69 15.63 -18.89 9.64
C GLU A 69 14.75 -17.66 9.43
N ALA A 70 14.85 -16.65 10.31
CA ALA A 70 14.11 -15.40 10.17
C ALA A 70 14.49 -14.65 8.89
N LEU A 71 15.77 -14.60 8.54
CA LEU A 71 16.24 -13.97 7.30
C LEU A 71 15.81 -14.76 6.06
N GLU A 72 15.90 -16.09 6.09
CA GLU A 72 15.48 -16.95 4.98
C GLU A 72 13.96 -16.85 4.73
N LYS A 73 13.14 -16.96 5.78
CA LYS A 73 11.68 -16.78 5.68
C LYS A 73 11.31 -15.35 5.31
N GLY A 74 11.99 -14.35 5.85
CA GLY A 74 11.82 -12.94 5.51
C GLY A 74 12.05 -12.66 4.03
N ALA A 75 13.17 -13.13 3.47
CA ALA A 75 13.46 -12.99 2.05
C ALA A 75 12.43 -13.70 1.15
N SER A 76 11.94 -14.87 1.58
CA SER A 76 10.90 -15.62 0.87
C SER A 76 9.55 -14.91 0.89
N ILE A 77 9.09 -14.47 2.07
CA ILE A 77 7.77 -13.84 2.21
C ILE A 77 7.74 -12.45 1.57
N SER A 78 8.84 -11.69 1.66
CA SER A 78 8.96 -10.39 0.99
C SER A 78 8.65 -10.50 -0.50
N LYS A 79 9.21 -11.49 -1.21
CA LYS A 79 8.92 -11.70 -2.64
C LYS A 79 7.43 -11.92 -2.92
N LYS A 80 6.72 -12.67 -2.07
CA LYS A 80 5.28 -12.94 -2.23
C LYS A 80 4.45 -11.69 -1.97
N VAL A 81 4.72 -10.98 -0.88
CA VAL A 81 4.06 -9.72 -0.52
C VAL A 81 4.25 -8.70 -1.64
N ILE A 82 5.48 -8.56 -2.13
CA ILE A 82 5.84 -7.61 -3.18
C ILE A 82 5.20 -7.98 -4.51
N ALA A 83 5.09 -9.25 -4.86
CA ALA A 83 4.38 -9.68 -6.07
C ALA A 83 2.91 -9.23 -6.06
N LEU A 84 2.22 -9.34 -4.92
CA LEU A 84 0.85 -8.83 -4.76
C LEU A 84 0.82 -7.30 -4.84
N MET A 85 1.76 -6.62 -4.18
CA MET A 85 1.87 -5.15 -4.22
C MET A 85 2.25 -4.61 -5.61
N GLN A 86 2.66 -5.43 -6.57
CA GLN A 86 2.92 -4.97 -7.94
C GLN A 86 1.63 -4.72 -8.74
N GLU A 87 0.51 -5.31 -8.30
CA GLU A 87 -0.82 -5.15 -8.92
C GLU A 87 -1.24 -3.68 -8.87
N GLU A 88 -1.48 -3.10 -10.05
CA GLU A 88 -1.80 -1.68 -10.17
C GLU A 88 -3.11 -1.31 -9.46
N ASP A 89 -4.12 -2.18 -9.54
CA ASP A 89 -5.43 -1.95 -8.93
C ASP A 89 -5.35 -1.74 -7.41
N ARG A 90 -4.38 -2.36 -6.73
CA ARG A 90 -4.17 -2.15 -5.29
C ARG A 90 -3.69 -0.73 -4.99
N TRP A 91 -2.84 -0.17 -5.84
CA TRP A 91 -2.38 1.22 -5.70
C TRP A 91 -3.49 2.21 -6.03
N LEU A 92 -4.34 1.90 -7.02
CA LEU A 92 -5.48 2.74 -7.37
C LEU A 92 -6.64 2.61 -6.38
N ALA A 93 -6.71 1.53 -5.59
CA ALA A 93 -7.77 1.33 -4.60
C ALA A 93 -7.87 2.45 -3.55
N GLY A 94 -6.81 3.25 -3.38
CA GLY A 94 -6.81 4.44 -2.52
C GLY A 94 -7.90 5.46 -2.87
N VAL A 95 -8.42 5.50 -4.10
CA VAL A 95 -9.54 6.40 -4.46
C VAL A 95 -10.81 6.17 -3.64
N ARG A 96 -10.95 4.97 -3.06
CA ARG A 96 -12.07 4.58 -2.19
C ARG A 96 -11.87 5.00 -0.72
N PHE A 97 -10.67 5.47 -0.36
CA PHE A 97 -10.38 5.91 0.99
C PHE A 97 -11.12 7.22 1.33
N GLU A 98 -11.57 7.31 2.58
CA GLU A 98 -12.21 8.50 3.14
C GLU A 98 -11.22 9.22 4.07
N GLY A 99 -10.79 10.42 3.69
CA GLY A 99 -9.85 11.23 4.45
C GLY A 99 -8.65 11.70 3.62
N ILE A 100 -7.68 12.31 4.30
CA ILE A 100 -6.50 12.92 3.66
C ILE A 100 -5.41 11.89 3.35
N GLY A 101 -5.32 10.83 4.15
CA GLY A 101 -4.25 9.84 4.06
C GLY A 101 -2.91 10.39 4.58
N LYS A 102 -2.14 9.53 5.24
CA LYS A 102 -0.88 9.79 5.94
C LYS A 102 0.12 8.66 5.77
N SER A 103 -0.36 7.43 5.53
CA SER A 103 0.51 6.27 5.32
C SER A 103 -0.04 5.32 4.27
N PHE A 104 0.81 4.51 3.66
CA PHE A 104 0.34 3.45 2.75
C PHE A 104 -0.56 2.42 3.45
N ALA A 105 -0.43 2.28 4.79
CA ALA A 105 -1.24 1.36 5.58
C ALA A 105 -2.73 1.71 5.63
N GLU A 106 -3.08 2.97 5.36
CA GLU A 106 -4.48 3.41 5.31
C GLU A 106 -5.18 2.99 3.99
N ASN A 107 -4.43 2.66 2.94
CA ASN A 107 -4.96 1.91 1.82
C ASN A 107 -4.91 0.42 2.18
N THR A 108 -5.98 -0.07 2.80
CA THR A 108 -6.08 -1.44 3.30
C THR A 108 -5.86 -2.49 2.22
N VAL A 109 -6.33 -2.25 0.99
CA VAL A 109 -6.14 -3.16 -0.15
C VAL A 109 -4.68 -3.25 -0.57
N LEU A 110 -3.94 -2.14 -0.50
CA LEU A 110 -2.50 -2.12 -0.76
C LEU A 110 -1.72 -2.79 0.37
N TRP A 111 -2.12 -2.58 1.62
CA TRP A 111 -1.33 -2.99 2.79
C TRP A 111 -1.64 -4.38 3.33
N GLU A 112 -2.83 -4.92 3.06
CA GLU A 112 -3.27 -6.27 3.46
C GLU A 112 -2.22 -7.37 3.22
N PRO A 113 -1.52 -7.44 2.06
CA PRO A 113 -0.49 -8.45 1.83
C PRO A 113 0.59 -8.52 2.91
N THR A 114 0.89 -7.42 3.61
CA THR A 114 1.91 -7.39 4.68
C THR A 114 1.55 -8.28 5.87
N GLN A 115 0.27 -8.65 6.02
CA GLN A 115 -0.18 -9.59 7.05
C GLN A 115 0.52 -10.95 6.93
N MET A 116 0.86 -11.38 5.71
CA MET A 116 1.57 -12.64 5.50
C MET A 116 2.96 -12.63 6.16
N ALA A 117 3.64 -11.48 6.19
CA ALA A 117 4.92 -11.35 6.88
C ALA A 117 4.74 -11.37 8.40
N CYS A 118 3.64 -10.81 8.90
CA CYS A 118 3.28 -10.87 10.32
C CYS A 118 3.00 -12.32 10.76
N ASP A 119 2.33 -13.11 9.92
CA ASP A 119 2.03 -14.51 10.21
C ASP A 119 3.30 -15.38 10.23
N VAL A 120 4.26 -15.12 9.33
CA VAL A 120 5.60 -15.73 9.38
C VAL A 120 6.30 -15.45 10.72
N VAL A 121 6.20 -14.23 11.24
CA VAL A 121 6.78 -13.90 12.55
C VAL A 121 6.09 -14.66 13.66
N LYS A 122 4.75 -14.74 13.65
CA LYS A 122 3.99 -15.50 14.66
C LYS A 122 4.41 -16.98 14.65
N GLU A 123 4.54 -17.59 13.47
CA GLU A 123 5.07 -18.95 13.33
C GLU A 123 6.46 -19.09 13.96
N LEU A 124 7.38 -18.17 13.65
CA LEU A 124 8.74 -18.21 14.19
C LEU A 124 8.76 -18.03 15.72
N LEU A 125 7.93 -17.14 16.26
CA LEU A 125 7.79 -16.95 17.71
C LEU A 125 7.38 -18.26 18.40
N VAL A 126 6.40 -18.97 17.84
CA VAL A 126 5.94 -20.27 18.36
C VAL A 126 7.04 -21.33 18.22
N SER A 127 7.63 -21.46 17.03
CA SER A 127 8.67 -22.48 16.74
C SER A 127 9.88 -22.38 17.66
N PHE A 128 10.28 -21.17 18.05
CA PHE A 128 11.42 -20.94 18.92
C PHE A 128 11.04 -20.71 20.40
N GLY A 129 9.77 -20.90 20.76
CA GLY A 129 9.31 -20.85 22.15
C GLY A 129 9.41 -19.47 22.80
N PHE A 130 9.21 -18.39 22.04
CA PHE A 130 9.17 -17.05 22.63
C PHE A 130 8.01 -16.94 23.64
N PRO A 131 8.20 -16.23 24.77
CA PRO A 131 7.20 -16.18 25.84
C PRO A 131 5.99 -15.28 25.54
N ASP A 132 6.07 -14.41 24.52
CA ASP A 132 5.10 -13.37 24.20
C ASP A 132 4.36 -13.61 22.87
N THR A 133 4.11 -14.88 22.52
CA THR A 133 3.47 -15.30 21.26
C THR A 133 2.09 -14.67 21.02
N ASP A 134 1.35 -14.37 22.08
CA ASP A 134 0.01 -13.78 21.99
C ASP A 134 0.03 -12.27 21.74
N SER A 135 1.19 -11.62 21.88
CA SER A 135 1.31 -10.18 21.61
C SER A 135 1.17 -9.91 20.11
N PRO A 136 0.39 -8.89 19.71
CA PRO A 136 0.14 -8.61 18.31
C PRO A 136 1.43 -8.34 17.54
N VAL A 137 1.52 -8.92 16.35
CA VAL A 137 2.57 -8.62 15.36
C VAL A 137 1.94 -7.77 14.28
N GLU A 138 2.48 -6.58 14.09
CA GLU A 138 1.99 -5.62 13.10
C GLU A 138 3.17 -5.07 12.30
N TYR A 139 3.08 -5.16 10.97
CA TYR A 139 4.03 -4.51 10.08
C TYR A 139 3.62 -3.05 9.85
N LYS A 140 4.38 -2.14 10.45
CA LYS A 140 4.18 -0.69 10.31
C LYS A 140 5.01 -0.15 9.17
N MET A 141 4.47 0.83 8.46
CA MET A 141 5.22 1.56 7.43
C MET A 141 6.49 2.15 8.07
N PRO A 142 7.69 1.88 7.51
CA PRO A 142 8.93 2.42 8.03
C PRO A 142 8.94 3.94 8.10
N THR A 143 9.38 4.48 9.24
CA THR A 143 9.53 5.92 9.49
C THR A 143 11.00 6.32 9.59
N TRP A 144 11.89 5.59 8.92
CA TRP A 144 13.32 5.86 8.82
C TRP A 144 13.77 5.78 7.36
N PHE A 145 15.00 6.23 7.08
CA PHE A 145 15.56 6.17 5.74
C PHE A 145 16.02 4.75 5.39
N ILE A 146 15.66 4.29 4.20
CA ILE A 146 16.11 3.03 3.62
C ILE A 146 16.73 3.38 2.27
N LYS A 147 18.04 3.12 2.11
CA LYS A 147 18.83 3.52 0.93
C LYS A 147 18.68 5.00 0.55
N GLY A 148 18.65 5.88 1.56
CA GLY A 148 18.50 7.33 1.36
C GLY A 148 17.10 7.78 0.93
N LYS A 149 16.11 6.89 0.95
CA LYS A 149 14.71 7.19 0.64
C LYS A 149 13.86 7.15 1.92
N TYR A 150 12.90 8.06 2.03
CA TYR A 150 12.01 8.20 3.19
C TYR A 150 10.55 7.94 2.76
N LEU A 151 9.99 6.79 3.19
CA LEU A 151 8.67 6.34 2.77
C LEU A 151 7.53 7.32 3.09
N PRO A 152 7.50 8.02 4.25
CA PRO A 152 6.44 8.98 4.53
C PRO A 152 6.30 10.07 3.46
N SER A 153 7.40 10.56 2.88
CA SER A 153 7.33 11.53 1.77
C SER A 153 6.74 10.95 0.49
N PHE A 154 6.85 9.64 0.27
CA PHE A 154 6.15 8.97 -0.84
C PHE A 154 4.67 8.76 -0.53
N ALA A 155 4.32 8.43 0.72
CA ALA A 155 2.93 8.30 1.14
C ALA A 155 2.18 9.63 1.00
N GLU A 156 2.79 10.76 1.38
CA GLU A 156 2.22 12.10 1.17
C GLU A 156 1.95 12.38 -0.31
N LYS A 157 2.95 12.14 -1.18
CA LYS A 157 2.80 12.32 -2.64
C LYS A 157 1.73 11.40 -3.23
N TYR A 158 1.67 10.16 -2.75
CA TYR A 158 0.68 9.17 -3.16
C TYR A 158 -0.72 9.66 -2.84
N TRP A 159 -0.97 10.05 -1.59
CA TRP A 159 -2.29 10.49 -1.16
C TRP A 159 -2.72 11.81 -1.81
N ALA A 160 -1.79 12.74 -2.04
CA ALA A 160 -2.07 13.93 -2.86
C ALA A 160 -2.50 13.55 -4.29
N THR A 161 -1.79 12.61 -4.92
CA THR A 161 -2.13 12.13 -6.27
C THR A 161 -3.48 11.41 -6.31
N ILE A 162 -3.80 10.62 -5.28
CA ILE A 162 -5.08 9.92 -5.15
C ILE A 162 -6.24 10.89 -4.94
N ALA A 163 -6.05 11.94 -4.13
CA ALA A 163 -7.05 12.99 -3.94
C ALA A 163 -7.35 13.71 -5.27
N GLU A 164 -6.31 14.11 -6.02
CA GLU A 164 -6.47 14.69 -7.37
C GLU A 164 -7.19 13.72 -8.32
N LEU A 165 -6.85 12.43 -8.29
CA LEU A 165 -7.48 11.41 -9.13
C LEU A 165 -8.98 11.25 -8.82
N LYS A 166 -9.35 11.32 -7.54
CA LYS A 166 -10.75 11.27 -7.09
C LYS A 166 -11.53 12.47 -7.62
N GLU A 167 -10.98 13.68 -7.47
CA GLU A 167 -11.60 14.91 -7.96
C GLU A 167 -11.81 14.88 -9.48
N VAL A 168 -10.77 14.53 -10.25
CA VAL A 168 -10.85 14.43 -11.71
C VAL A 168 -11.89 13.39 -12.14
N SER A 169 -11.93 12.23 -11.48
CA SER A 169 -12.90 11.18 -11.80
C SER A 169 -14.33 11.64 -11.54
N GLN A 170 -14.57 12.36 -10.44
CA GLN A 170 -15.87 12.94 -10.13
C GLN A 170 -16.29 13.97 -11.19
N ARG A 171 -15.37 14.87 -11.59
CA ARG A 171 -15.65 15.86 -12.63
C ARG A 171 -15.97 15.24 -13.99
N ILE A 172 -15.28 14.16 -14.37
CA ILE A 172 -15.59 13.42 -15.60
C ILE A 172 -17.01 12.88 -15.54
N GLN A 173 -17.42 12.30 -14.41
CA GLN A 173 -18.77 11.79 -14.22
C GLN A 173 -19.80 12.91 -14.35
N GLU A 174 -19.62 14.03 -13.64
CA GLU A 174 -20.52 15.19 -13.68
C GLU A 174 -20.67 15.76 -15.10
N SER A 175 -19.56 15.93 -15.83
CA SER A 175 -19.58 16.42 -17.22
C SER A 175 -20.23 15.43 -18.18
N THR A 176 -20.04 14.13 -17.97
CA THR A 176 -20.68 13.07 -18.78
C THR A 176 -22.20 13.07 -18.56
N GLU A 177 -22.63 13.20 -17.31
CA GLU A 177 -24.06 13.30 -16.95
C GLU A 177 -24.68 14.59 -17.52
N ALA A 178 -23.96 15.72 -17.48
CA ALA A 178 -24.40 16.96 -18.09
C ALA A 178 -24.58 16.83 -19.62
N LEU A 179 -23.60 16.25 -20.32
CA LEU A 179 -23.67 16.00 -21.76
C LEU A 179 -24.85 15.09 -22.12
N GLY A 180 -25.10 14.05 -21.31
CA GLY A 180 -26.26 13.17 -21.48
C GLY A 180 -27.59 13.91 -21.32
N ARG A 181 -27.71 14.80 -20.31
CA ARG A 181 -28.90 15.63 -20.12
C ARG A 181 -29.14 16.59 -21.29
N GLU A 182 -28.09 17.23 -21.81
CA GLU A 182 -28.20 18.10 -22.98
C GLU A 182 -28.69 17.34 -24.22
N ALA A 183 -28.19 16.12 -24.44
CA ALA A 183 -28.62 15.27 -25.55
C ALA A 183 -30.10 14.87 -25.42
N LEU A 184 -30.54 14.52 -24.21
CA LEU A 184 -31.94 14.18 -23.92
C LEU A 184 -32.87 15.39 -24.10
N ALA A 185 -32.46 16.58 -23.65
CA ALA A 185 -33.23 17.81 -23.82
C ALA A 185 -33.42 18.14 -25.32
N LYS A 186 -32.35 18.10 -26.11
CA LYS A 186 -32.42 18.29 -27.57
C LYS A 186 -33.37 17.29 -28.24
N LYS A 187 -33.32 16.02 -27.82
CA LYS A 187 -34.22 14.97 -28.31
C LYS A 187 -35.67 15.29 -27.97
N TRP A 188 -35.95 15.69 -26.74
CA TRP A 188 -37.29 16.10 -26.30
C TRP A 188 -37.84 17.26 -27.14
N ASP A 189 -37.07 18.33 -27.28
CA ASP A 189 -37.49 19.55 -28.00
C ASP A 189 -37.69 19.34 -29.51
N SER A 190 -37.08 18.30 -30.09
CA SER A 190 -37.24 17.94 -31.51
C SER A 190 -38.57 17.27 -31.86
N VAL A 191 -39.32 16.79 -30.87
CA VAL A 191 -40.63 16.17 -31.07
C VAL A 191 -41.71 17.25 -30.92
N LYS A 192 -42.44 17.55 -32.00
CA LYS A 192 -43.59 18.47 -31.93
C LYS A 192 -44.81 17.72 -31.42
N PRO A 193 -45.61 18.30 -30.51
CA PRO A 193 -46.92 17.76 -30.15
C PRO A 193 -47.90 17.94 -31.34
N ASP A 194 -48.76 16.93 -31.54
CA ASP A 194 -49.86 16.96 -32.52
C ASP A 194 -50.95 17.98 -32.15
#